data_AF-A0A2M9JN80-F1
#
_entry.id   AF-A0A2M9JN80-F1
#
_cell.length_a   1.000
_cell.length_b   1.000
_cell.length_c   1.000
_cell.angle_alpha   90.00
_cell.angle_beta   90.00
_cell.angle_gamma   90.00
#
_symmetry.space_group_name_H-M   'P 1'
#
loop_
_entity.id
_entity.type
_entity.pdbx_description
1 polymer ?
#
loop_
_entity_poly.entity_id
_entity_poly.type
_entity_poly.pdbx_seq_one_letter_code
_entity_poly.pdbx_strand_id
1 'polypeptide(L)'
;MPPIETDHVIAATGFRASCGRTGMLAPALPAGFGAGAQATPRVGSGFESRRPGVFLAGLMTAADSGPSMRFVHGASFTVPQLADGDRRRPRGGRPSGGLTLPGSRSAHAPPATADR
;
A
#
# COMPACT_ATOMS: atom_id res chain seq x y z
N MET A 1 -15.10 -30.65 23.57
CA MET A 1 -14.64 -31.07 22.23
C MET A 1 -13.28 -31.72 22.42
N PRO A 2 -13.10 -33.01 22.06
CA PRO A 2 -11.80 -33.67 22.18
C PRO A 2 -10.77 -33.03 21.21
N PRO A 3 -9.47 -33.08 21.53
CA PRO A 3 -8.41 -32.55 20.67
C PRO A 3 -8.28 -33.36 19.37
N ILE A 4 -7.82 -32.71 18.31
CA ILE A 4 -7.49 -33.35 17.02
C ILE A 4 -5.98 -33.59 17.00
N GLU A 5 -5.55 -34.84 16.79
CA GLU A 5 -4.14 -35.18 16.52
C GLU A 5 -3.86 -35.20 15.01
N THR A 6 -2.84 -34.48 14.56
CA THR A 6 -2.42 -34.41 13.17
C THR A 6 -0.98 -33.91 13.04
N ASP A 7 -0.27 -34.30 11.99
CA ASP A 7 1.10 -33.85 11.72
C ASP A 7 1.15 -32.40 11.22
N HIS A 8 0.14 -31.97 10.46
CA HIS A 8 0.13 -30.68 9.77
C HIS A 8 -1.23 -30.01 9.79
N VAL A 9 -1.24 -28.71 10.04
CA VAL A 9 -2.43 -27.86 9.97
C VAL A 9 -2.24 -26.81 8.90
N ILE A 10 -3.17 -26.77 7.93
CA ILE A 10 -3.27 -25.70 6.93
C ILE A 10 -4.52 -24.88 7.27
N ALA A 11 -4.32 -23.66 7.76
CA ALA A 11 -5.43 -22.83 8.22
C ALA A 11 -6.33 -22.32 7.06
N ALA A 12 -5.74 -21.94 5.92
CA ALA A 12 -6.46 -21.44 4.73
C ALA A 12 -7.57 -20.40 5.00
N THR A 13 -7.49 -19.63 6.10
CA THR A 13 -8.55 -18.73 6.58
C THR A 13 -8.61 -17.37 5.85
N GLY A 14 -7.85 -17.23 4.76
CA GLY A 14 -7.79 -16.02 3.96
C GLY A 14 -6.95 -14.90 4.60
N PHE A 15 -7.20 -13.66 4.17
CA PHE A 15 -6.42 -12.49 4.54
C PHE A 15 -7.31 -11.33 5.00
N ARG A 16 -6.77 -10.50 5.90
CA ARG A 16 -7.38 -9.24 6.34
C ARG A 16 -6.54 -8.06 5.88
N ALA A 17 -7.19 -7.07 5.28
CA ALA A 17 -6.59 -5.78 4.98
C ALA A 17 -6.18 -5.07 6.28
N SER A 18 -4.95 -4.55 6.36
CA SER A 18 -4.50 -3.74 7.50
C SER A 18 -3.35 -2.83 7.10
N CYS A 19 -3.52 -1.51 7.26
CA CYS A 19 -2.43 -0.54 7.08
C CYS A 19 -1.33 -0.72 8.13
N GLY A 20 -1.69 -1.11 9.36
CA GLY A 20 -0.74 -1.31 10.46
C GLY A 20 0.24 -2.47 10.23
N ARG A 21 -0.05 -3.36 9.28
CA ARG A 21 0.83 -4.47 8.90
C ARG A 21 1.69 -4.18 7.66
N THR A 22 1.51 -3.02 7.02
CA THR A 22 2.32 -2.64 5.86
C THR A 22 3.63 -2.00 6.33
N GLY A 23 4.75 -2.71 6.19
CA GLY A 23 6.07 -2.23 6.62
C GLY A 23 6.62 -1.03 5.83
N MET A 24 5.90 -0.55 4.81
CA MET A 24 6.26 0.63 4.02
C MET A 24 5.76 1.95 4.63
N LEU A 25 4.77 1.89 5.53
CA LEU A 25 4.21 3.10 6.13
C LEU A 25 5.04 3.52 7.34
N ALA A 26 5.35 4.82 7.43
CA ALA A 26 5.94 5.37 8.64
C ALA A 26 5.02 5.09 9.85
N PRO A 27 5.56 4.81 11.05
CA PRO A 27 4.74 4.43 12.22
C PRO A 27 3.61 5.40 12.57
N ALA A 28 3.74 6.68 12.23
CA ALA A 28 2.73 7.72 12.47
C ALA A 28 1.53 7.72 11.49
N LEU A 29 1.62 7.02 10.36
CA LEU A 29 0.59 6.96 9.33
C LEU A 29 -0.60 6.05 9.73
N PRO A 30 -0.38 4.78 10.16
CA PRO A 30 -1.44 3.85 10.57
C PRO A 30 -2.49 4.42 11.54
N ALA A 31 -2.06 5.23 12.51
CA ALA A 31 -2.93 5.81 13.53
C ALA A 31 -4.07 6.68 12.98
N GLY A 32 -3.95 7.19 11.75
CA GLY A 32 -4.99 8.04 11.14
C GLY A 32 -5.88 7.35 10.11
N PHE A 33 -5.70 6.04 9.88
CA PHE A 33 -6.56 5.28 8.95
C PHE A 33 -7.75 4.61 9.65
N GLY A 34 -7.84 4.71 10.98
CA GLY A 34 -8.89 4.13 11.81
C GLY A 34 -8.36 3.03 12.73
N ALA A 35 -8.74 3.07 14.00
CA ALA A 35 -8.44 2.04 14.99
C ALA A 35 -9.60 1.03 15.04
N GLY A 36 -9.30 -0.27 14.96
CA GLY A 36 -10.30 -1.34 15.13
C GLY A 36 -9.87 -2.69 14.54
N ALA A 37 -10.54 -3.78 14.94
CA ALA A 37 -10.25 -5.14 14.49
C ALA A 37 -10.41 -5.36 12.96
N GLN A 38 -11.14 -4.47 12.29
CA GLN A 38 -11.28 -4.33 10.84
C GLN A 38 -10.60 -3.03 10.41
N ALA A 39 -9.30 -2.87 10.66
CA ALA A 39 -8.47 -1.71 10.26
C ALA A 39 -8.32 -1.56 8.73
N THR A 40 -9.42 -1.73 8.00
CA THR A 40 -9.55 -1.45 6.59
C THR A 40 -9.66 0.06 6.44
N PRO A 41 -8.69 0.70 5.80
CA PRO A 41 -8.72 2.14 5.60
C PRO A 41 -9.93 2.51 4.74
N ARG A 42 -10.60 3.61 5.09
CA ARG A 42 -11.68 4.14 4.27
C ARG A 42 -11.14 5.00 3.13
N VAL A 43 -11.74 4.88 1.95
CA VAL A 43 -11.41 5.67 0.76
C VAL A 43 -12.65 6.34 0.15
N GLY A 44 -12.44 7.50 -0.47
CA GLY A 44 -13.45 8.15 -1.32
C GLY A 44 -13.47 7.59 -2.75
N SER A 45 -14.34 8.14 -3.61
CA SER A 45 -14.48 7.74 -5.02
C SER A 45 -13.20 7.92 -5.85
N GLY A 46 -12.33 8.85 -5.47
CA GLY A 46 -11.00 9.03 -6.06
C GLY A 46 -9.91 8.12 -5.47
N PHE A 47 -10.28 7.13 -4.65
CA PHE A 47 -9.36 6.23 -3.94
C PHE A 47 -8.36 6.93 -2.99
N GLU A 48 -8.58 8.21 -2.70
CA GLU A 48 -7.84 8.92 -1.66
C GLU A 48 -8.36 8.50 -0.29
N SER A 49 -7.43 8.25 0.61
CA SER A 49 -7.72 7.98 2.01
C SER A 49 -8.09 9.26 2.76
N ARG A 50 -8.45 9.13 4.04
CA ARG A 50 -8.60 10.29 4.94
C ARG A 50 -7.30 11.07 5.19
N ARG A 51 -6.14 10.54 4.82
CA ARG A 51 -4.85 11.23 4.86
C ARG A 51 -4.59 11.87 3.49
N PRO A 52 -4.56 13.21 3.38
CA PRO A 52 -4.34 13.88 2.12
C PRO A 52 -3.05 13.43 1.43
N GLY A 53 -3.14 13.03 0.17
CA GLY A 53 -2.00 12.56 -0.64
C GLY A 53 -1.64 11.09 -0.44
N VAL A 54 -2.43 10.33 0.34
CA VAL A 54 -2.30 8.87 0.41
C VAL A 54 -3.48 8.22 -0.31
N PHE A 55 -3.17 7.57 -1.41
CA PHE A 55 -4.12 6.80 -2.21
C PHE A 55 -3.96 5.30 -1.94
N LEU A 56 -5.06 4.56 -1.98
CA LEU A 56 -5.09 3.13 -1.69
C LEU A 56 -5.80 2.37 -2.80
N ALA A 57 -5.38 1.14 -3.05
CA ALA A 57 -5.95 0.30 -4.10
C ALA A 57 -5.98 -1.17 -3.65
N GLY A 58 -6.72 -2.00 -4.39
CA GLY A 58 -6.78 -3.45 -4.16
C GLY A 58 -7.47 -3.84 -2.86
N LEU A 59 -7.02 -4.91 -2.21
CA LEU A 59 -7.71 -5.50 -1.04
C LEU A 59 -8.04 -4.49 0.07
N MET A 60 -7.22 -3.44 0.21
CA MET A 60 -7.40 -2.36 1.18
C MET A 60 -8.68 -1.55 0.97
N THR A 61 -9.23 -1.53 -0.23
CA THR A 61 -10.41 -0.72 -0.60
C THR A 61 -11.67 -1.57 -0.81
N ALA A 62 -11.57 -2.89 -0.63
CA ALA A 62 -12.67 -3.83 -0.89
C ALA A 62 -13.92 -3.59 -0.01
N ALA A 63 -13.76 -2.96 1.15
CA ALA A 63 -14.88 -2.62 2.02
C ALA A 63 -15.74 -1.48 1.43
N ASP A 64 -15.13 -0.51 0.76
CA ASP A 64 -15.83 0.68 0.23
C ASP A 64 -16.12 0.57 -1.27
N SER A 65 -15.23 -0.07 -2.03
CA SER A 65 -15.31 -0.15 -3.50
C SER A 65 -15.73 -1.54 -4.01
N GLY A 66 -16.04 -2.47 -3.10
CA GLY A 66 -16.64 -3.76 -3.42
C GLY A 66 -15.66 -4.93 -3.62
N PRO A 67 -16.20 -6.15 -3.82
CA PRO A 67 -15.43 -7.39 -3.77
C PRO A 67 -14.43 -7.56 -4.90
N SER A 68 -14.64 -6.90 -6.05
CA SER A 68 -13.70 -6.94 -7.19
C SER A 68 -12.30 -6.44 -6.83
N MET A 69 -12.18 -5.58 -5.82
CA MET A 69 -10.90 -5.07 -5.33
C MET A 69 -10.01 -6.16 -4.70
N ARG A 70 -10.56 -7.35 -4.41
CA ARG A 70 -9.80 -8.51 -3.93
C ARG A 70 -9.08 -9.26 -5.06
N PHE A 71 -9.33 -8.86 -6.30
CA PHE A 71 -8.80 -9.52 -7.50
C PHE A 71 -8.14 -8.50 -8.43
N VAL A 72 -7.28 -9.00 -9.32
CA VAL A 72 -6.64 -8.19 -10.37
C VAL A 72 -7.67 -7.48 -11.24
N HIS A 73 -8.85 -8.09 -11.46
CA HIS A 73 -9.94 -7.49 -12.23
C HIS A 73 -10.38 -6.11 -11.69
N GLY A 74 -10.31 -5.89 -10.38
CA GLY A 74 -10.63 -4.60 -9.78
C GLY A 74 -9.70 -3.46 -10.22
N ALA A 75 -8.48 -3.78 -10.68
CA ALA A 75 -7.50 -2.78 -11.10
C ALA A 75 -8.00 -1.94 -12.28
N SER A 76 -8.69 -2.55 -13.25
CA SER A 76 -9.22 -1.83 -14.42
C SER A 76 -10.22 -0.73 -14.05
N PHE A 77 -10.93 -0.90 -12.93
CA PHE A 77 -11.83 0.12 -12.38
C PHE A 77 -11.06 1.16 -11.53
N THR A 78 -10.14 0.70 -10.67
CA THR A 78 -9.43 1.56 -9.72
C THR A 78 -8.47 2.52 -10.39
N VAL A 79 -7.70 2.06 -11.38
CA VAL A 79 -6.61 2.82 -12.00
C VAL A 79 -7.06 4.20 -12.52
N PRO A 80 -8.10 4.32 -13.37
CA PRO A 80 -8.49 5.64 -13.90
C PRO A 80 -8.97 6.59 -12.79
N GLN A 81 -9.77 6.10 -11.85
CA GLN A 81 -10.32 6.94 -10.77
C GLN A 81 -9.25 7.43 -9.80
N LEU A 82 -8.27 6.57 -9.48
CA LEU A 82 -7.13 6.93 -8.65
C LEU A 82 -6.24 7.96 -9.35
N ALA A 83 -5.92 7.74 -10.63
CA ALA A 83 -5.12 8.68 -11.41
C ALA A 83 -5.78 10.06 -11.52
N ASP A 84 -7.10 10.10 -11.72
CA ASP A 84 -7.83 11.36 -11.75
C ASP A 84 -7.96 12.00 -10.36
N GLY A 85 -8.07 11.19 -9.30
CA GLY A 85 -8.01 11.66 -7.91
C GLY A 85 -6.69 12.37 -7.61
N ASP A 86 -5.56 11.75 -7.97
CA ASP A 86 -4.23 12.35 -7.83
C ASP A 86 -4.07 13.64 -8.65
N ARG A 87 -4.54 13.65 -9.91
CA ARG A 87 -4.49 14.85 -10.77
C ARG A 87 -5.28 16.03 -10.22
N ARG A 88 -6.47 15.76 -9.64
CA ARG A 88 -7.34 16.82 -9.07
C ARG A 88 -6.85 17.31 -7.72
N ARG A 89 -5.94 16.59 -7.06
CA ARG A 89 -5.42 16.97 -5.76
C ARG A 89 -4.64 18.28 -5.86
N PRO A 90 -4.97 19.31 -5.07
CA PRO A 90 -4.14 20.49 -4.95
C PRO A 90 -2.74 20.06 -4.49
N ARG A 91 -1.72 20.36 -5.31
CA ARG A 91 -0.33 20.06 -4.94
C ARG A 91 0.07 20.97 -3.79
N GLY A 92 -0.16 20.52 -2.55
CA GLY A 92 0.50 21.08 -1.38
C GLY A 92 2.01 21.05 -1.60
N GLY A 93 2.71 22.15 -1.29
CA GLY A 93 4.12 22.37 -1.63
C GLY A 93 4.97 21.12 -1.44
N ARG A 94 5.77 20.79 -2.46
CA ARG A 94 6.70 19.65 -2.42
C ARG A 94 7.58 19.80 -1.17
N PRO A 95 7.66 18.83 -0.25
CA PRO A 95 8.79 18.80 0.64
C PRO A 95 10.04 18.70 -0.24
N SER A 96 10.99 19.62 -0.05
CA SER A 96 12.19 19.79 -0.86
C SER A 96 13.18 18.60 -0.78
N GLY A 97 12.77 17.46 -0.25
CA GLY A 97 13.56 16.23 -0.22
C GLY A 97 13.35 15.45 -1.50
N GLY A 98 14.41 15.29 -2.29
CA GLY A 98 14.40 14.43 -3.47
C GLY A 98 13.90 13.02 -3.14
N LEU A 99 12.92 12.53 -3.88
CA LEU A 99 12.54 11.12 -3.86
C LEU A 99 13.75 10.31 -4.34
N THR A 100 14.45 9.67 -3.40
CA THR A 100 15.43 8.65 -3.75
C THR A 100 14.65 7.42 -4.15
N LEU A 101 14.54 7.17 -5.45
CA LEU A 101 13.92 5.95 -5.97
C LEU A 101 14.82 4.76 -5.58
N PRO A 102 14.31 3.75 -4.85
CA PRO A 102 15.06 2.54 -4.59
C PRO A 102 15.36 1.86 -5.94
N GLY A 103 16.63 1.86 -6.36
CA GLY A 103 17.07 1.24 -7.62
C GLY A 103 17.77 2.15 -8.61
N SER A 104 17.93 3.46 -8.36
CA SER A 104 18.90 4.27 -9.12
C SER A 104 20.31 3.87 -8.69
N ARG A 105 20.84 2.79 -9.29
CA ARG A 105 22.26 2.42 -9.15
C ARG A 105 23.09 3.64 -9.57
N SER A 106 23.73 4.30 -8.61
CA SER A 106 24.87 5.16 -8.92
C SER A 106 25.90 4.26 -9.60
N ALA A 107 26.28 4.59 -10.83
CA ALA A 107 27.29 3.85 -11.56
C ALA A 107 28.54 3.77 -10.70
N HIS A 108 28.92 2.55 -10.29
CA HIS A 108 30.20 2.32 -9.65
C HIS A 108 31.26 2.57 -10.72
N ALA A 109 31.94 3.72 -10.66
CA ALA A 109 33.10 3.98 -11.51
C ALA A 109 34.17 2.93 -11.15
N PRO A 110 34.75 2.22 -12.13
CA PRO A 110 35.80 1.25 -11.84
C PRO A 110 37.01 1.97 -11.23
N PRO A 111 37.71 1.35 -10.26
CA PRO A 111 38.91 1.93 -9.69
C PRO A 111 39.96 2.10 -10.79
N ALA A 112 40.52 3.31 -10.88
CA ALA A 112 41.64 3.60 -11.76
C ALA A 112 42.78 2.62 -11.47
N THR A 113 43.17 1.86 -12.49
CA THR A 113 44.35 1.01 -12.46
C THR A 113 45.57 1.89 -12.23
N ALA A 114 46.25 1.68 -11.11
CA ALA A 114 47.57 2.26 -10.86
C ALA A 114 48.57 1.60 -11.83
N ASP A 115 49.18 2.44 -12.65
CA ASP A 115 50.29 2.10 -13.56
C ASP A 115 51.52 1.68 -12.74
N ARG A 116 52.28 0.72 -13.25
CA ARG A 116 53.44 0.11 -12.59
C ARG A 116 54.73 0.48 -13.30
#